data_AF-A0A3D0D4S4-F1
#
_entry.id   AF-A0A3D0D4S4-F1
#
_cell.length_a   1.000
_cell.length_b   1.000
_cell.length_c   1.000
_cell.angle_alpha   90.00
_cell.angle_beta   90.00
_cell.angle_gamma   90.00
#
_symmetry.space_group_name_H-M   'P 1'
#
loop_
_entity.id
_entity.type
_entity.pdbx_description
1 polymer ?
#
loop_
_entity_poly.entity_id
_entity_poly.type
_entity_poly.pdbx_seq_one_letter_code
_entity_poly.pdbx_strand_id
1 'polypeptide(L)'
;MGDSYESFSKPHGRFERRRVWTSADPDVRFALRDRAKWAGVTPLVNVTAERTVGPATSVETRFFLSSLPHTAQPLAAAVRGHWGIENRLHWVLAIAFREDDSRLRK
;
A
#
# COMPACT_ATOMS: atom_id res chain seq x y z
N MET A 1 16.27 -9.29 -10.81
CA MET A 1 15.18 -10.29 -10.82
C MET A 1 14.20 -9.90 -9.73
N GLY A 2 12.93 -9.65 -10.05
CA GLY A 2 11.93 -9.21 -9.08
C GLY A 2 11.29 -10.38 -8.33
N ASP A 3 10.70 -10.10 -7.17
CA ASP A 3 9.90 -11.05 -6.39
C ASP A 3 8.44 -10.62 -6.35
N SER A 4 7.52 -11.56 -6.12
CA SER A 4 6.09 -11.26 -6.08
C SER A 4 5.37 -12.07 -5.01
N TYR A 5 4.36 -11.45 -4.40
CA TYR A 5 3.53 -12.08 -3.37
C TYR A 5 2.07 -11.69 -3.57
N GLU A 6 1.15 -12.65 -3.43
CA GLU A 6 -0.28 -12.43 -3.52
C GLU A 6 -0.99 -12.88 -2.24
N SER A 7 -2.02 -12.14 -1.83
CA SER A 7 -2.87 -12.51 -0.72
C SER A 7 -4.34 -12.21 -1.02
N PHE A 8 -5.20 -13.00 -0.41
CA PHE A 8 -6.65 -12.92 -0.54
C PHE A 8 -7.29 -12.72 0.83
N SER A 9 -8.36 -11.93 0.91
CA SER A 9 -9.14 -11.77 2.13
C SER A 9 -10.62 -11.54 1.80
N LYS A 10 -11.52 -11.98 2.70
CA LYS A 10 -12.97 -11.81 2.55
C LYS A 10 -13.68 -11.22 3.80
N PRO A 11 -13.24 -10.08 4.36
CA PRO A 11 -13.89 -9.49 5.53
C PRO A 11 -15.21 -8.79 5.16
N HIS A 12 -16.26 -8.97 5.97
CA HIS A 12 -17.52 -8.18 5.90
C HIS A 12 -18.15 -8.06 4.50
N GLY A 13 -18.19 -9.17 3.74
CA GLY A 13 -18.77 -9.18 2.39
C GLY A 13 -17.91 -8.51 1.30
N ARG A 14 -16.73 -8.00 1.66
CA ARG A 14 -15.72 -7.50 0.74
C ARG A 14 -14.73 -8.60 0.40
N PHE A 15 -14.51 -8.86 -0.89
CA PHE A 15 -13.37 -9.65 -1.35
C PHE A 15 -12.22 -8.71 -1.72
N GLU A 16 -11.01 -9.03 -1.30
CA GLU A 16 -9.81 -8.28 -1.66
C GLU A 16 -8.70 -9.24 -2.09
N ARG A 17 -8.14 -8.98 -3.27
CA ARG A 17 -6.91 -9.57 -3.78
C ARG A 17 -5.83 -8.50 -3.80
N ARG A 18 -4.74 -8.72 -3.05
CA ARG A 18 -3.58 -7.81 -3.02
C ARG A 18 -2.36 -8.50 -3.60
N ARG A 19 -1.79 -7.90 -4.65
CA ARG A 19 -0.53 -8.30 -5.28
C ARG A 19 0.56 -7.31 -4.93
N VAL A 20 1.71 -7.83 -4.51
CA VAL A 20 2.90 -7.07 -4.18
C VAL A 20 4.02 -7.53 -5.10
N TRP A 21 4.63 -6.60 -5.80
CA TRP A 21 5.79 -6.82 -6.65
C TRP A 21 6.95 -5.99 -6.13
N THR A 22 8.14 -6.58 -6.16
CA THR A 22 9.35 -5.88 -5.75
C THR A 22 10.32 -5.87 -6.92
N SER A 23 10.99 -4.73 -7.06
CA SER A 23 12.13 -4.62 -7.96
C SER A 23 13.31 -4.05 -7.19
N ALA A 24 14.43 -4.76 -7.28
CA ALA A 24 15.74 -4.30 -6.80
C ALA A 24 16.53 -3.57 -7.91
N ASP A 25 15.86 -3.20 -9.00
CA ASP A 25 16.51 -2.66 -10.18
C ASP A 25 17.26 -1.36 -9.85
N PRO A 26 18.60 -1.33 -10.03
CA PRO A 26 19.41 -0.14 -9.82
C PRO A 26 18.92 1.06 -10.64
N ASP A 27 18.34 0.83 -11.81
CA ASP A 27 17.85 1.89 -12.71
C ASP A 27 16.72 2.71 -12.09
N VAL A 28 15.91 2.08 -11.23
CA VAL A 28 14.86 2.80 -10.48
C VAL A 28 15.48 3.82 -9.54
N ARG A 29 16.61 3.49 -8.89
CA ARG A 29 17.33 4.44 -8.03
C ARG A 29 17.98 5.55 -8.85
N PHE A 30 18.48 5.24 -10.05
CA PHE A 30 19.03 6.25 -10.96
C PHE A 30 17.97 7.22 -11.50
N ALA A 31 16.70 6.79 -11.57
CA ALA A 31 15.58 7.64 -11.93
C ALA A 31 15.11 8.59 -10.79
N LEU A 32 15.56 8.40 -9.54
CA LEU A 32 15.19 9.28 -8.43
C LEU A 32 15.98 10.60 -8.46
N ARG A 33 15.24 11.72 -8.39
CA ARG A 33 15.83 13.04 -8.15
C ARG A 33 16.55 13.05 -6.80
N ASP A 34 17.69 13.73 -6.73
CA ASP A 34 18.57 13.77 -5.55
C ASP A 34 19.00 12.37 -5.06
N ARG A 35 19.34 11.44 -5.98
CA ARG A 35 19.73 10.04 -5.70
C ARG A 35 20.68 9.82 -4.51
N ALA A 36 21.53 10.80 -4.20
CA ALA A 36 22.45 10.75 -3.05
C ALA A 36 21.70 10.67 -1.70
N LYS A 37 20.52 11.30 -1.59
CA LYS A 37 19.65 11.23 -0.40
C LYS A 37 19.01 9.85 -0.21
N TRP A 38 19.00 9.03 -1.26
CA TRP A 38 18.29 7.74 -1.31
C TRP A 38 19.25 6.55 -1.34
N ALA A 39 20.47 6.72 -0.83
CA ALA A 39 21.53 5.73 -1.02
C ALA A 39 21.28 4.37 -0.35
N GLY A 40 20.46 4.34 0.70
CA GLY A 40 20.03 3.12 1.40
C GLY A 40 18.62 2.63 1.04
N VAL A 41 18.02 3.18 -0.02
CA VAL A 41 16.69 2.79 -0.50
C VAL A 41 16.86 2.03 -1.81
N THR A 42 16.36 0.79 -1.83
CA THR A 42 16.69 -0.14 -2.92
C THR A 42 15.45 -0.79 -3.54
N PRO A 43 14.48 -1.36 -2.80
CA PRO A 43 13.26 -1.86 -3.43
C PRO A 43 12.25 -0.77 -3.82
N LEU A 44 11.85 -0.77 -5.09
CA LEU A 44 10.52 -0.30 -5.49
C LEU A 44 9.51 -1.39 -5.19
N VAL A 45 8.48 -1.05 -4.44
CA VAL A 45 7.38 -1.95 -4.11
C VAL A 45 6.13 -1.46 -4.81
N ASN A 46 5.61 -2.24 -5.73
CA ASN A 46 4.30 -2.02 -6.34
C ASN A 46 3.26 -2.85 -5.62
N VAL A 47 2.18 -2.21 -5.17
CA VAL A 47 1.07 -2.88 -4.48
C VAL A 47 -0.21 -2.58 -5.21
N THR A 48 -0.79 -3.62 -5.80
CA THR A 48 -2.09 -3.54 -6.48
C THR A 48 -3.13 -4.23 -5.62
N ALA A 49 -4.13 -3.48 -5.17
CA ALA A 49 -5.27 -3.97 -4.42
C ALA A 49 -6.51 -3.95 -5.32
N GLU A 50 -7.07 -5.12 -5.57
CA GLU A 50 -8.34 -5.30 -6.25
C GLU A 50 -9.39 -5.67 -5.21
N ARG A 51 -10.44 -4.87 -5.13
CA ARG A 51 -11.48 -4.99 -4.11
C ARG A 51 -12.84 -5.13 -4.79
N THR A 52 -13.57 -6.16 -4.44
CA THR A 52 -14.94 -6.40 -4.90
C THR A 52 -15.91 -6.30 -3.73
N VAL A 53 -16.96 -5.49 -3.87
CA VAL A 53 -18.05 -5.33 -2.91
C VAL A 53 -19.37 -5.41 -3.68
N GLY A 54 -20.13 -6.49 -3.47
CA GLY A 54 -21.31 -6.77 -4.30
C GLY A 54 -20.94 -6.84 -5.79
N PRO A 55 -21.62 -6.10 -6.68
CA PRO A 55 -21.33 -6.10 -8.12
C PRO A 55 -20.16 -5.19 -8.53
N ALA A 56 -19.63 -4.37 -7.62
CA ALA A 56 -18.62 -3.37 -7.94
C ALA A 56 -17.20 -3.88 -7.64
N THR A 57 -16.28 -3.70 -8.58
CA THR A 57 -14.85 -3.96 -8.42
C THR A 57 -14.04 -2.68 -8.63
N SER A 58 -13.13 -2.38 -7.71
CA SER A 58 -12.19 -1.28 -7.78
C SER A 58 -10.74 -1.80 -7.75
N VAL A 59 -9.85 -1.17 -8.51
CA VAL A 59 -8.42 -1.48 -8.52
C VAL A 59 -7.64 -0.23 -8.13
N GLU A 60 -6.70 -0.39 -7.21
CA GLU A 60 -5.82 0.69 -6.77
C GLU A 60 -4.37 0.22 -6.72
N THR A 61 -3.47 1.00 -7.32
CA THR A 61 -2.04 0.71 -7.39
C THR A 61 -1.27 1.77 -6.62
N ARG A 62 -0.35 1.33 -5.75
CA ARG A 62 0.51 2.20 -4.95
C ARG A 62 1.96 1.79 -5.10
N PHE A 63 2.85 2.77 -5.09
CA PHE A 63 4.29 2.56 -5.16
C PHE A 63 4.93 3.01 -3.85
N PHE A 64 5.82 2.18 -3.31
CA PHE A 64 6.58 2.49 -2.12
C PHE A 64 8.07 2.35 -2.39
N LEU A 65 8.82 3.20 -1.71
CA LEU A 65 10.26 3.05 -1.54
C LEU A 65 10.50 2.42 -0.17
N SER A 66 11.37 1.42 -0.11
CA SER A 66 11.71 0.77 1.14
C SER A 66 13.22 0.57 1.24
N SER A 67 13.73 0.49 2.47
CA SER A 67 15.09 0.07 2.79
C SER A 67 15.14 -1.39 3.27
N LEU A 68 13.99 -2.06 3.35
CA LEU A 68 13.89 -3.47 3.74
C LEU A 68 14.41 -4.40 2.62
N PRO A 69 14.74 -5.66 2.92
CA PRO A 69 15.10 -6.65 1.92
C PRO A 69 14.04 -6.80 0.81
N HIS A 70 14.48 -7.13 -0.39
CA HIS A 70 13.67 -7.14 -1.63
C HIS A 70 12.64 -8.27 -1.75
N THR A 71 12.37 -9.02 -0.68
CA THR A 71 11.40 -10.11 -0.70
C THR A 71 9.98 -9.56 -0.57
N ALA A 72 9.09 -9.97 -1.47
CA ALA A 72 7.74 -9.44 -1.61
C ALA A 72 6.85 -9.74 -0.40
N GLN A 73 7.00 -10.89 0.25
CA GLN A 73 6.16 -11.27 1.39
C GLN A 73 6.40 -10.42 2.65
N PRO A 74 7.65 -10.20 3.14
CA PRO A 74 7.91 -9.27 4.23
C PRO A 74 7.45 -7.84 3.93
N LEU A 75 7.65 -7.38 2.69
CA LEU A 75 7.18 -6.07 2.25
C LEU A 75 5.65 -5.99 2.21
N ALA A 76 4.96 -7.06 1.82
CA ALA A 76 3.51 -7.13 1.88
C ALA A 76 2.98 -7.05 3.32
N ALA A 77 3.66 -7.69 4.27
CA ALA A 77 3.34 -7.59 5.69
C ALA A 77 3.55 -6.16 6.22
N ALA A 78 4.67 -5.52 5.86
CA ALA A 78 4.96 -4.14 6.22
C ALA A 78 3.91 -3.16 5.66
N VAL A 79 3.56 -3.29 4.38
CA VAL A 79 2.50 -2.49 3.74
C VAL A 79 1.17 -2.69 4.45
N ARG A 80 0.78 -3.93 4.74
CA ARG A 80 -0.47 -4.22 5.48
C ARG A 80 -0.44 -3.60 6.88
N GLY A 81 0.70 -3.68 7.58
CA GLY A 81 0.89 -3.06 8.89
C GLY A 81 0.68 -1.55 8.86
N HIS A 82 1.27 -0.88 7.86
CA HIS A 82 1.09 0.56 7.62
C HIS A 82 -0.38 0.93 7.42
N TRP A 83 -1.10 0.19 6.57
CA TRP A 83 -2.56 0.34 6.39
C TRP A 83 -3.34 0.18 7.69
N GLY A 84 -2.91 -0.73 8.56
CA GLY A 84 -3.53 -0.92 9.87
C GLY A 84 -3.35 0.30 10.78
N ILE A 85 -2.22 0.99 10.71
CA ILE A 85 -1.97 2.23 11.48
C ILE A 85 -2.84 3.36 10.93
N GLU A 86 -2.79 3.57 9.61
CA GLU A 86 -3.51 4.65 8.95
C GLU A 86 -5.03 4.51 9.12
N ASN A 87 -5.61 3.31 8.91
CA ASN A 87 -7.04 3.11 9.12
C ASN A 87 -7.46 3.35 10.58
N ARG A 88 -6.64 2.94 11.56
CA ARG A 88 -6.95 3.16 12.99
C ARG A 88 -6.83 4.63 13.36
N LEU A 89 -5.80 5.32 12.86
CA LEU A 89 -5.61 6.74 13.09
C LEU A 89 -6.73 7.57 12.44
N HIS A 90 -7.06 7.31 11.17
CA HIS A 90 -8.14 8.02 10.47
C HIS A 90 -9.49 7.81 11.14
N TRP A 91 -9.76 6.62 11.67
CA TRP A 91 -11.00 6.38 12.42
C TRP A 91 -11.06 7.21 13.72
N VAL A 92 -9.95 7.28 14.46
CA VAL A 92 -9.86 8.14 15.67
C VAL A 92 -10.00 9.61 15.30
N LEU A 93 -9.35 10.06 14.21
CA LEU A 93 -9.47 11.44 13.72
C LEU A 93 -10.91 11.76 13.30
N ALA A 94 -11.58 10.88 12.53
CA ALA A 94 -12.95 11.07 12.10
C ALA A 94 -13.93 11.22 13.27
N ILE A 95 -13.74 10.44 14.34
CA ILE A 95 -14.54 10.53 15.57
C ILE A 95 -14.19 11.78 16.37
N ALA A 96 -12.89 12.05 16.58
CA ALA A 96 -12.42 13.16 17.40
C ALA A 96 -12.79 14.52 16.79
N PHE A 97 -12.72 14.64 15.46
CA PHE A 97 -13.12 15.85 14.73
C PHE A 97 -14.59 15.84 14.32
N ARG A 98 -15.35 14.79 14.64
CA ARG A 98 -16.77 14.60 14.28
C ARG A 98 -17.02 14.88 12.80
N GLU A 99 -16.07 14.48 11.96
CA GLU A 99 -16.14 14.77 10.53
C GLU A 99 -17.30 14.00 9.87
N ASP A 100 -17.67 12.84 10.42
CA ASP A 100 -18.90 12.09 10.07
C ASP A 100 -20.20 12.85 10.43
N ASP A 101 -20.18 13.77 11.40
CA ASP A 101 -21.32 14.65 11.73
C ASP A 101 -21.34 15.91 10.84
N SER A 102 -20.29 16.18 10.05
CA SER A 102 -20.19 17.36 9.21
C SER A 102 -21.02 17.20 7.93
N ARG A 103 -22.24 17.75 7.93
CA ARG A 103 -23.20 17.72 6.80
C ARG A 103 -22.89 18.75 5.71
N LEU A 104 -21.62 19.10 5.48
CA LEU A 104 -21.24 19.95 4.35
C LEU A 104 -21.33 19.15 3.05
N ARG A 105 -22.56 19.02 2.53
CA ARG A 105 -22.79 18.74 1.11
C ARG A 105 -22.59 20.05 0.34
N LYS A 106 -21.74 20.01 -0.68
CA LYS A 106 -21.67 21.06 -1.72
C LYS A 106 -23.03 21.25 -2.38
#